data_AF-A0A8J3DT18-F1
#
_entry.id   AF-A0A8J3DT18-F1
#
_cell.length_a   1.000
_cell.length_b   1.000
_cell.length_c   1.000
_cell.angle_alpha   90.00
_cell.angle_beta   90.00
_cell.angle_gamma   90.00
#
_symmetry.space_group_name_H-M   'P 1'
#
loop_
_entity.id
_entity.type
_entity.pdbx_description
1 polymer ?
#
loop_
_entity_poly.entity_id
_entity_poly.type
_entity_poly.pdbx_seq_one_letter_code
_entity_poly.pdbx_strand_id
1 'polypeptide(L)'
;MDCEAIDGIIKEAKHVAKNVDDKEVLDAALLASAQAVEHYEITRYGTLIAWAKELGYTAAVKPLEANLNEEYATDKTLTSLAEKRVNRLAAA
;
A
#
# COMPACT_ATOMS: atom_id res chain seq x y z
N MET A 1 -0.25 19.08 7.63
CA MET A 1 0.90 18.29 8.13
C MET A 1 1.21 17.35 7.01
N ASP A 2 2.34 17.56 6.36
CA ASP A 2 2.72 16.81 5.16
C ASP A 2 3.50 15.56 5.56
N CYS A 3 3.41 14.51 4.74
CA CYS A 3 4.07 13.25 5.00
C CYS A 3 4.98 12.95 3.81
N GLU A 4 6.24 13.40 3.92
CA GLU A 4 7.20 13.34 2.81
C GLU A 4 7.35 11.93 2.20
N ALA A 5 7.21 10.88 3.02
CA ALA A 5 7.30 9.50 2.57
C ALA A 5 6.12 9.10 1.67
N ILE A 6 4.87 9.38 2.05
CA ILE A 6 3.71 9.04 1.20
C ILE A 6 3.64 9.95 -0.02
N ASP A 7 4.05 11.22 0.12
CA ASP A 7 4.18 12.14 -1.02
C ASP A 7 5.21 11.62 -2.04
N GLY A 8 6.32 11.05 -1.55
CA GLY A 8 7.33 10.36 -2.35
C GLY A 8 6.76 9.18 -3.13
N ILE A 9 6.06 8.26 -2.44
CA ILE A 9 5.44 7.07 -3.06
C ILE A 9 4.40 7.50 -4.12
N ILE A 10 3.56 8.50 -3.81
CA ILE A 10 2.56 9.01 -4.76
C ILE A 10 3.24 9.69 -5.96
N LYS A 11 4.35 10.41 -5.75
CA LYS A 11 5.12 11.04 -6.82
C LYS A 11 5.74 10.00 -7.74
N GLU A 12 6.26 8.91 -7.18
CA GLU A 12 6.77 7.76 -7.95
C GLU A 12 5.65 7.12 -8.78
N ALA A 13 4.51 6.81 -8.17
CA ALA A 13 3.34 6.27 -8.88
C ALA A 13 2.89 7.17 -10.05
N LYS A 14 2.86 8.50 -9.84
CA LYS A 14 2.56 9.49 -10.89
C LYS A 14 3.64 9.57 -11.97
N HIS A 15 4.90 9.33 -11.62
CA HIS A 15 5.99 9.29 -12.57
C HIS A 15 5.87 8.05 -13.45
N VAL A 16 5.67 6.87 -12.86
CA VAL A 16 5.38 5.63 -13.59
C VAL A 16 4.20 5.82 -14.54
N ALA A 17 3.09 6.38 -14.05
CA ALA A 17 1.89 6.61 -14.84
C ALA A 17 2.07 7.49 -16.09
N LYS A 18 3.12 8.33 -16.11
CA LYS A 18 3.43 9.24 -17.21
C LYS A 18 4.42 8.67 -18.21
N ASN A 19 5.17 7.63 -17.85
CA ASN A 19 6.30 7.12 -18.63
C ASN A 19 6.07 5.68 -19.14
N VAL A 20 4.91 5.09 -18.86
CA VAL A 20 4.51 3.78 -19.37
C VAL A 20 3.38 3.97 -20.38
N ASP A 21 3.69 3.71 -21.64
CA ASP A 21 2.74 3.91 -22.76
C ASP A 21 1.82 2.69 -22.98
N ASP A 22 2.32 1.49 -22.67
CA ASP A 22 1.56 0.25 -22.76
C ASP A 22 0.57 0.14 -21.59
N LYS A 23 -0.70 -0.12 -21.90
CA LYS A 23 -1.77 -0.06 -20.89
C LYS A 23 -1.69 -1.22 -19.91
N GLU A 24 -1.36 -2.40 -20.40
CA GLU A 24 -1.23 -3.62 -19.61
C GLU A 24 -0.02 -3.52 -18.66
N VAL A 25 1.10 -2.98 -19.14
CA VAL A 25 2.28 -2.68 -18.30
C VAL A 25 1.95 -1.58 -17.30
N LEU A 26 1.19 -0.55 -17.69
CA LEU A 26 0.78 0.53 -16.80
C LEU A 26 -0.07 0.01 -15.65
N ASP A 27 -1.05 -0.86 -15.90
CA ASP A 27 -1.87 -1.46 -14.86
C ASP A 27 -1.03 -2.25 -13.85
N ALA A 28 -0.03 -3.00 -14.31
CA ALA A 28 0.90 -3.72 -13.43
C ALA A 28 1.75 -2.78 -12.57
N ALA A 29 2.23 -1.68 -13.16
CA ALA A 29 3.07 -0.73 -12.48
C ALA A 29 2.29 0.13 -11.46
N LEU A 30 1.02 0.47 -11.75
CA LEU A 30 0.12 1.12 -10.81
C LEU A 30 -0.27 0.20 -9.66
N LEU A 31 -0.51 -1.09 -9.93
CA LEU A 31 -0.76 -2.08 -8.89
C LEU A 31 0.44 -2.19 -7.94
N ALA A 32 1.66 -2.31 -8.48
CA ALA A 32 2.87 -2.34 -7.66
C ALA A 32 3.04 -1.07 -6.80
N SER A 33 2.70 0.09 -7.36
CA SER A 33 2.70 1.36 -6.63
C SER A 33 1.67 1.37 -5.49
N ALA A 34 0.49 0.78 -5.71
CA ALA A 34 -0.52 0.63 -4.66
C ALA A 34 -0.01 -0.28 -3.53
N GLN A 35 0.64 -1.41 -3.84
CA GLN A 35 1.23 -2.27 -2.80
C GLN A 35 2.32 -1.55 -1.98
N ALA A 36 3.09 -0.66 -2.60
CA ALA A 36 4.06 0.16 -1.87
C ALA A 36 3.39 1.11 -0.87
N VAL A 37 2.21 1.66 -1.20
CA VAL A 37 1.38 2.42 -0.26
C VAL A 37 0.91 1.54 0.90
N GLU A 38 0.32 0.37 0.61
CA GLU A 38 -0.16 -0.54 1.66
C GLU A 38 0.96 -0.95 2.63
N HIS A 39 2.15 -1.26 2.12
CA HIS A 39 3.30 -1.63 2.94
C HIS A 39 3.78 -0.48 3.83
N TYR A 40 3.69 0.76 3.34
CA TYR A 40 3.96 1.93 4.16
C TYR A 40 2.96 2.04 5.31
N GLU A 41 1.66 1.87 5.03
CA GLU A 41 0.59 1.94 6.04
C GLU A 41 0.69 0.80 7.07
N ILE A 42 0.94 -0.43 6.64
CA ILE A 42 1.19 -1.59 7.51
C ILE A 42 2.31 -1.28 8.51
N THR A 43 3.42 -0.71 8.02
CA THR A 43 4.55 -0.33 8.87
C THR A 43 4.14 0.72 9.92
N ARG A 44 3.35 1.71 9.50
CA ARG A 44 2.90 2.81 10.37
C ARG A 44 1.90 2.32 11.41
N TYR A 45 0.87 1.58 11.03
CA TYR A 45 -0.11 1.05 11.98
C TYR A 45 0.51 0.08 12.96
N GLY A 46 1.40 -0.83 12.51
CA GLY A 46 2.13 -1.73 13.40
C GLY A 46 2.92 -0.98 14.48
N THR A 47 3.61 0.10 14.08
CA THR A 47 4.36 0.95 15.01
C THR A 47 3.44 1.72 15.97
N LEU A 48 2.34 2.29 15.46
CA LEU A 48 1.37 3.03 16.28
C LEU A 48 0.68 2.12 17.31
N ILE A 49 0.37 0.88 16.96
CA ILE A 49 -0.19 -0.12 17.89
C ILE A 49 0.81 -0.42 19.01
N ALA A 50 2.09 -0.62 18.68
CA ALA A 50 3.14 -0.88 19.67
C ALA A 50 3.28 0.31 20.64
N TRP A 51 3.30 1.54 20.14
CA TRP A 51 3.35 2.75 20.96
C TRP A 51 2.09 2.94 21.80
N ALA A 52 0.91 2.69 21.25
CA ALA A 52 -0.34 2.78 22.00
C ALA A 52 -0.38 1.79 23.18
N LYS A 53 0.15 0.58 23.00
CA LYS A 53 0.30 -0.41 24.08
C LYS A 53 1.28 0.07 25.15
N GLU A 54 2.46 0.55 24.74
CA GLU A 54 3.51 1.04 25.67
C GLU A 54 3.06 2.25 26.48
N LEU A 55 2.38 3.20 25.85
CA LEU A 55 1.91 4.45 26.49
C LEU A 55 0.60 4.30 27.25
N GLY A 56 0.00 3.10 27.27
CA GLY A 56 -1.26 2.84 27.96
C GLY A 56 -2.52 3.39 27.25
N TYR A 57 -2.43 3.75 25.97
CA TYR A 57 -3.55 4.20 25.14
C TYR A 57 -4.39 3.04 24.61
N THR A 58 -4.92 2.23 25.52
CA THR A 58 -5.65 0.98 25.20
C THR A 58 -6.87 1.20 24.31
N ALA A 59 -7.54 2.35 24.41
CA ALA A 59 -8.68 2.72 23.57
C ALA A 59 -8.31 2.90 22.09
N ALA A 60 -7.05 3.26 21.79
CA ALA A 60 -6.57 3.44 20.42
C ALA A 60 -6.14 2.12 19.75
N VAL A 61 -5.84 1.08 20.53
CA VAL A 61 -5.31 -0.19 20.00
C VAL A 61 -6.30 -0.85 19.04
N LYS A 62 -7.56 -1.01 19.45
CA LYS A 62 -8.58 -1.70 18.64
C LYS A 62 -8.84 -1.03 17.28
N PRO A 63 -9.06 0.30 17.17
CA PRO A 63 -9.22 0.92 15.87
C PRO A 63 -7.95 0.86 15.02
N LEU A 64 -6.76 0.98 15.60
CA LEU A 64 -5.51 0.85 14.84
C LEU A 64 -5.29 -0.59 14.33
N GLU A 65 -5.65 -1.61 15.12
CA GLU A 65 -5.63 -3.02 14.69
C GLU A 65 -6.65 -3.29 13.58
N ALA A 66 -7.82 -2.63 13.62
CA ALA A 66 -8.82 -2.73 12.54
C ALA A 66 -8.24 -2.18 11.23
N ASN A 67 -7.65 -0.98 11.24
CA ASN A 67 -7.02 -0.40 10.06
C ASN A 67 -5.87 -1.28 9.55
N LEU A 68 -4.98 -1.75 10.44
CA LEU A 68 -3.88 -2.65 10.04
C LEU A 68 -4.39 -3.92 9.34
N ASN A 69 -5.48 -4.50 9.82
CA ASN A 69 -6.07 -5.69 9.20
C ASN A 69 -6.69 -5.37 7.83
N GLU A 70 -7.27 -4.18 7.66
CA GLU A 70 -7.76 -3.71 6.36
C GLU A 70 -6.61 -3.56 5.36
N GLU A 71 -5.48 -2.97 5.75
CA GLU A 71 -4.32 -2.82 4.84
C GLU A 71 -3.72 -4.17 4.43
N TYR A 72 -3.60 -5.12 5.36
CA TYR A 72 -3.18 -6.49 5.02
C TYR A 72 -4.17 -7.19 4.08
N ALA A 73 -5.47 -6.96 4.22
CA ALA A 73 -6.48 -7.52 3.33
C ALA A 73 -6.43 -6.90 1.93
N THR A 74 -6.17 -5.59 1.85
CA THR A 74 -5.99 -4.85 0.60
C THR A 74 -4.75 -5.32 -0.13
N ASP A 75 -3.58 -5.38 0.52
CA ASP A 75 -2.34 -5.89 -0.10
C ASP A 75 -2.50 -7.33 -0.61
N LYS A 76 -3.16 -8.21 0.17
CA LYS A 76 -3.46 -9.58 -0.27
C LYS A 76 -4.35 -9.60 -1.51
N THR A 77 -5.31 -8.70 -1.59
CA THR A 77 -6.21 -8.57 -2.75
C THR A 77 -5.44 -8.09 -3.97
N LEU A 78 -4.57 -7.08 -3.82
CA LEU A 78 -3.70 -6.58 -4.88
C LEU A 78 -2.75 -7.67 -5.38
N THR A 79 -2.09 -8.39 -4.47
CA THR A 79 -1.24 -9.56 -4.81
C THR A 79 -2.01 -10.59 -5.62
N SER A 80 -3.23 -10.94 -5.19
CA SER A 80 -4.04 -11.91 -5.91
C SER A 80 -4.42 -11.44 -7.32
N LEU A 81 -4.71 -10.16 -7.49
CA LEU A 81 -4.99 -9.55 -8.78
C LEU A 81 -3.76 -9.55 -9.70
N ALA A 82 -2.58 -9.24 -9.15
CA ALA A 82 -1.30 -9.27 -9.85
C ALA A 82 -1.01 -10.66 -10.44
N GLU A 83 -1.05 -11.69 -9.59
CA GLU A 83 -0.69 -13.07 -9.96
C GLU A 83 -1.69 -13.72 -10.93
N LYS A 84 -2.99 -13.45 -10.74
CA LYS A 84 -4.05 -14.09 -11.53
C LYS A 84 -4.19 -13.49 -12.93
N ARG A 85 -3.94 -12.19 -13.07
CA ARG A 85 -4.31 -11.45 -14.29
C ARG A 85 -3.30 -10.42 -14.70
N VAL A 86 -3.05 -9.42 -13.86
CA VAL A 86 -2.38 -8.18 -14.30
C VAL A 86 -0.95 -8.44 -14.78
N ASN A 87 -0.17 -9.24 -14.05
CA ASN A 87 1.20 -9.57 -14.46
C ASN A 87 1.26 -10.40 -15.74
N ARG A 88 0.24 -11.23 -16.00
CA ARG A 88 0.18 -12.04 -17.23
C ARG A 88 -0.14 -11.18 -18.45
N LEU A 89 -0.99 -10.17 -18.29
CA LEU A 89 -1.31 -9.23 -19.37
C LEU A 89 -0.10 -8.36 -19.70
N ALA A 90 0.61 -7.86 -18.69
CA ALA A 90 1.81 -7.03 -18.88
C ALA A 90 3.01 -7.77 -19.53
N ALA A 91 3.02 -9.11 -19.49
CA ALA A 91 4.11 -9.93 -20.02
C ALA A 91 3.83 -10.48 -21.43
N ALA A 92 2.65 -10.19 -22.01
CA ALA A 92 2.20 -10.69 -23.31
C ALA A 92 2.70 -9.80 -24.46
#